data_AF-A0AAV4VVM8-F1
#
_entry.id   AF-A0AAV4VVM8-F1
#
_cell.length_a   1.000
_cell.length_b   1.000
_cell.length_c   1.000
_cell.angle_alpha   90.00
_cell.angle_beta   90.00
_cell.angle_gamma   90.00
#
_symmetry.space_group_name_H-M   'P 1'
#
loop_
_entity.id
_entity.type
_entity.pdbx_description
1 polymer ?
#
loop_
_entity_poly.entity_id
_entity_poly.type
_entity_poly.pdbx_seq_one_letter_code
_entity_poly.pdbx_strand_id
1 'polypeptide(L)'
;MLSVPDFRLKAVTCMLNVVERKTPPEERKELLFFFEESIIFELINNLDVYNQDNYLFFKTLLQCFLALGTHLSFCMTQFDIEAPTNFSLYLNCVISFTRHPSAVLSQIAQNIWMNILRSPILSVDPLVQSFVPVIFKHGIENLSSVDIHHKMIVYHVNFLK
;
A
#
# COMPACT_ATOMS: atom_id res chain seq x y z
N MET A 1 -15.83 4.35 -12.61
CA MET A 1 -16.38 3.31 -11.72
C MET A 1 -15.82 3.37 -10.30
N LEU A 2 -14.50 3.56 -10.13
CA LEU A 2 -13.90 3.71 -8.79
C LEU A 2 -14.46 4.89 -7.97
N SER A 3 -14.92 5.96 -8.62
CA SER A 3 -15.53 7.10 -7.90
C SER A 3 -16.97 6.86 -7.44
N VAL A 4 -17.65 5.84 -7.96
CA VAL A 4 -19.06 5.55 -7.63
C VAL A 4 -19.09 4.58 -6.44
N PRO A 5 -19.62 4.96 -5.27
CA PRO A 5 -19.57 4.14 -4.05
C PRO A 5 -20.05 2.69 -4.25
N ASP A 6 -21.19 2.50 -4.92
CA ASP A 6 -21.82 1.18 -5.12
C ASP A 6 -21.01 0.22 -5.99
N PHE A 7 -20.14 0.75 -6.85
CA PHE A 7 -19.34 -0.04 -7.80
C PHE A 7 -17.86 -0.08 -7.45
N ARG A 8 -17.40 0.78 -6.53
CA ARG A 8 -15.99 0.97 -6.23
C ARG A 8 -15.30 -0.32 -5.78
N LEU A 9 -15.92 -1.07 -4.87
CA LEU A 9 -15.36 -2.34 -4.40
C LEU A 9 -15.20 -3.33 -5.55
N LYS A 10 -16.24 -3.49 -6.38
CA LYS A 10 -16.20 -4.39 -7.55
C LYS A 10 -15.13 -3.96 -8.57
N ALA A 11 -15.00 -2.66 -8.79
CA ALA A 11 -14.01 -2.10 -9.71
C ALA A 11 -12.58 -2.37 -9.23
N VAL A 12 -12.28 -2.15 -7.94
CA VAL A 12 -10.94 -2.43 -7.41
C VAL A 12 -10.65 -3.93 -7.31
N THR A 13 -11.65 -4.77 -7.06
CA THR A 13 -11.49 -6.23 -7.14
C THR A 13 -11.15 -6.68 -8.56
N CYS A 14 -11.79 -6.09 -9.58
CA CYS A 14 -11.44 -6.36 -10.97
C CYS A 14 -10.00 -5.95 -11.27
N MET A 15 -9.61 -4.75 -10.83
CA MET A 15 -8.24 -4.27 -10.95
C MET A 15 -7.24 -5.24 -10.29
N LEU A 16 -7.54 -5.72 -9.06
CA LEU A 16 -6.70 -6.68 -8.36
C LEU A 16 -6.47 -7.95 -9.19
N ASN A 17 -7.55 -8.51 -9.74
CA ASN A 17 -7.48 -9.71 -10.57
C ASN A 17 -6.63 -9.51 -11.83
N VAL A 18 -6.62 -8.30 -12.41
CA VAL A 18 -5.77 -7.95 -13.56
C VAL A 18 -4.31 -7.89 -13.12
N VAL A 19 -3.99 -7.16 -12.05
CA VAL A 19 -2.60 -6.95 -11.63
C VAL A 19 -1.96 -8.19 -10.99
N GLU A 20 -2.73 -9.07 -10.35
CA GLU A 20 -2.22 -10.32 -9.76
C GLU A 20 -2.13 -11.47 -10.76
N ARG A 21 -2.64 -11.30 -11.99
CA ARG A 21 -2.51 -12.33 -13.03
C ARG A 21 -1.04 -12.64 -13.26
N LYS A 22 -0.73 -13.94 -13.44
CA LYS A 22 0.57 -14.37 -13.94
C LYS A 22 0.81 -13.73 -15.30
N THR A 23 1.67 -12.71 -15.30
CA THR A 23 1.96 -11.89 -16.47
C THR A 23 3.41 -12.15 -16.88
N PRO A 24 3.66 -12.49 -18.16
CA PRO A 24 5.01 -12.64 -18.69
C PRO A 24 5.86 -11.39 -18.40
N PRO A 25 7.17 -11.54 -18.11
CA PRO A 25 8.06 -10.41 -17.79
C PRO A 25 7.91 -9.20 -18.70
N GLU A 26 7.85 -9.42 -20.00
CA GLU A 26 7.75 -8.43 -21.06
C GLU A 26 6.44 -7.64 -21.04
N GLU A 27 5.33 -8.28 -20.68
CA GLU A 27 4.00 -7.67 -20.60
C GLU A 27 3.79 -6.88 -19.30
N ARG A 28 4.64 -7.05 -18.28
CA ARG A 28 4.48 -6.36 -16.98
C ARG A 28 4.56 -4.84 -17.08
N LYS A 29 5.24 -4.31 -18.11
CA LYS A 29 5.28 -2.87 -18.37
C LYS A 29 3.91 -2.31 -18.65
N GLU A 30 3.06 -3.08 -19.33
CA GLU A 30 1.71 -2.64 -19.68
C GLU A 30 0.91 -2.34 -18.42
N LEU A 31 1.08 -3.14 -17.35
CA LEU A 31 0.41 -2.93 -16.05
C LEU A 31 0.81 -1.63 -15.36
N LEU A 32 1.89 -0.96 -15.78
CA LEU A 32 2.29 0.32 -15.21
C LEU A 32 1.36 1.46 -15.63
N PHE A 33 0.50 1.27 -16.63
CA PHE A 33 -0.52 2.24 -17.02
C PHE A 33 -1.43 2.64 -15.84
N PHE A 34 -1.63 1.75 -14.86
CA PHE A 34 -2.39 2.07 -13.65
C PHE A 34 -1.78 3.20 -12.82
N PHE A 35 -0.47 3.48 -12.96
CA PHE A 35 0.14 4.65 -12.36
C PHE A 35 -0.17 5.95 -13.11
N GLU A 36 -0.66 5.91 -14.35
CA GLU A 36 -1.08 7.12 -15.08
C GLU A 36 -2.45 7.63 -14.59
N GLU A 37 -3.25 6.74 -14.03
CA GLU A 37 -4.60 7.02 -13.54
C GLU A 37 -4.60 7.70 -12.15
N SER A 38 -4.50 9.04 -12.13
CA SER A 38 -4.46 9.82 -10.89
C SER A 38 -5.67 9.57 -9.97
N ILE A 39 -6.83 9.26 -10.58
CA ILE A 39 -8.09 9.01 -9.88
C ILE A 39 -7.99 7.88 -8.85
N ILE A 40 -7.11 6.89 -9.08
CA ILE A 40 -6.90 5.77 -8.15
C ILE A 40 -6.32 6.28 -6.82
N PHE A 41 -5.46 7.28 -6.89
CA PHE A 41 -4.78 7.88 -5.73
C PHE A 41 -5.60 9.00 -5.10
N GLU A 42 -6.27 9.84 -5.92
CA GLU A 42 -7.11 10.93 -5.45
C GLU A 42 -8.31 10.46 -4.62
N LEU A 43 -8.82 9.25 -4.89
CA LEU A 43 -9.92 8.68 -4.12
C LEU A 43 -9.58 8.50 -2.64
N ILE A 44 -8.33 8.23 -2.29
CA ILE A 44 -7.92 8.09 -0.89
C ILE A 44 -8.03 9.44 -0.17
N ASN A 45 -7.75 10.55 -0.84
CA ASN A 45 -7.86 11.90 -0.24
C ASN A 45 -9.31 12.35 -0.05
N ASN A 46 -10.24 11.84 -0.87
CA ASN A 46 -11.65 12.21 -0.83
C ASN A 46 -12.50 11.31 0.08
N LEU A 47 -11.91 10.23 0.60
CA LEU A 47 -12.61 9.27 1.44
C LEU A 47 -12.05 9.31 2.85
N ASP A 48 -12.94 9.18 3.82
CA ASP A 48 -12.52 8.93 5.19
C ASP A 48 -11.88 7.53 5.27
N VAL A 49 -10.55 7.52 5.39
CA VAL A 49 -9.74 6.30 5.50
C VAL A 49 -10.09 5.49 6.75
N TYR A 50 -10.67 6.12 7.77
CA TYR A 50 -11.06 5.48 9.03
C TYR A 50 -12.52 5.00 9.04
N ASN A 51 -13.31 5.33 8.01
CA ASN A 51 -14.67 4.85 7.90
C ASN A 51 -14.68 3.33 7.59
N GLN A 52 -15.35 2.58 8.46
CA GLN A 52 -15.46 1.11 8.36
C GLN A 52 -16.14 0.64 7.06
N ASP A 53 -17.06 1.42 6.49
CA ASP A 53 -17.74 1.07 5.24
C ASP A 53 -16.76 0.99 4.05
N ASN A 54 -15.65 1.74 4.13
CA ASN A 54 -14.61 1.73 3.11
C ASN A 54 -13.51 0.68 3.37
N TYR A 55 -13.58 -0.07 4.48
CA TYR A 55 -12.50 -0.97 4.89
C TYR A 55 -12.16 -2.02 3.83
N LEU A 56 -13.16 -2.70 3.28
CA LEU A 56 -12.94 -3.73 2.26
C LEU A 56 -12.36 -3.12 0.99
N PHE A 57 -12.82 -1.93 0.60
CA PHE A 57 -12.26 -1.20 -0.53
C PHE A 57 -10.77 -0.90 -0.32
N PHE A 58 -10.40 -0.29 0.80
CA PHE A 58 -8.99 0.05 1.06
C PHE A 58 -8.10 -1.18 1.21
N LYS A 59 -8.61 -2.25 1.82
CA LYS A 59 -7.88 -3.52 1.89
C LYS A 59 -7.55 -4.03 0.49
N THR A 60 -8.54 -4.10 -0.40
CA THR A 60 -8.35 -4.56 -1.78
C THR A 60 -7.48 -3.60 -2.60
N LEU A 61 -7.62 -2.29 -2.40
CA LEU A 61 -6.78 -1.29 -3.07
C LEU A 61 -5.30 -1.42 -2.66
N LEU A 62 -5.02 -1.60 -1.37
CA LEU A 62 -3.64 -1.82 -0.90
C LEU A 62 -3.05 -3.12 -1.43
N GLN A 63 -3.85 -4.17 -1.61
CA GLN A 63 -3.38 -5.39 -2.29
C GLN A 63 -3.02 -5.11 -3.75
N CYS A 64 -3.82 -4.29 -4.45
CA CYS A 64 -3.48 -3.84 -5.81
C CYS A 64 -2.17 -3.07 -5.81
N PHE A 65 -1.98 -2.17 -4.85
CA PHE A 65 -0.76 -1.38 -4.71
C PHE A 65 0.47 -2.22 -4.43
N LEU A 66 0.35 -3.30 -3.67
CA LEU A 66 1.43 -4.25 -3.44
C LEU A 66 1.82 -5.00 -4.71
N ALA A 67 0.84 -5.49 -5.47
CA ALA A 67 1.09 -6.13 -6.76
C ALA A 67 1.73 -5.15 -7.76
N LEU A 68 1.20 -3.93 -7.87
CA LEU A 68 1.75 -2.88 -8.73
C LEU A 68 3.16 -2.46 -8.34
N GLY A 69 3.45 -2.29 -7.04
CA GLY A 69 4.81 -2.00 -6.56
C GLY A 69 5.81 -3.10 -6.93
N THR A 70 5.36 -4.36 -6.92
CA THR A 70 6.18 -5.50 -7.35
C THR A 70 6.48 -5.45 -8.84
N HIS A 71 5.48 -5.14 -9.67
CA HIS A 71 5.67 -4.98 -11.12
C HIS A 71 6.57 -3.79 -11.43
N LEU A 72 6.39 -2.65 -10.75
CA LEU A 72 7.22 -1.47 -10.90
C LEU A 72 8.69 -1.79 -10.55
N SER A 73 8.93 -2.37 -9.39
CA SER A 73 10.27 -2.79 -8.94
C SER A 73 10.95 -3.68 -9.97
N PHE A 74 10.22 -4.67 -10.50
CA PHE A 74 10.71 -5.57 -11.53
C PHE A 74 11.04 -4.82 -12.82
N CYS A 75 10.12 -3.99 -13.32
CA CYS A 75 10.27 -3.35 -14.61
C CYS A 75 11.40 -2.33 -14.62
N MET A 76 11.53 -1.52 -13.58
CA MET A 76 12.68 -0.60 -13.46
C MET A 76 13.99 -1.37 -13.44
N THR A 77 14.05 -2.50 -12.72
CA THR A 77 15.28 -3.33 -12.63
C THR A 77 15.64 -4.01 -13.93
N GLN A 78 14.67 -4.53 -14.67
CA GLN A 78 14.92 -5.35 -15.86
C GLN A 78 14.96 -4.55 -17.16
N PHE A 79 14.29 -3.41 -17.21
CA PHE A 79 14.05 -2.70 -18.45
C PHE A 79 14.50 -1.24 -18.44
N ASP A 80 15.16 -0.79 -17.36
CA ASP A 80 15.73 0.55 -17.25
C ASP A 80 14.72 1.67 -17.57
N ILE A 81 13.50 1.51 -17.06
CA ILE A 81 12.44 2.50 -17.20
C ILE A 81 12.46 3.48 -16.01
N GLU A 82 12.01 4.70 -16.25
CA GLU A 82 11.85 5.72 -15.21
C GLU A 82 10.64 5.44 -14.29
N ALA A 83 10.61 6.12 -13.15
CA ALA A 83 9.47 6.07 -12.24
C ALA A 83 8.22 6.66 -12.91
N PRO A 84 7.03 6.04 -12.75
CA PRO A 84 5.79 6.56 -13.34
C PRO A 84 5.39 7.95 -12.84
N THR A 85 4.62 8.68 -13.64
CA THR A 85 4.21 10.08 -13.37
C THR A 85 3.58 10.28 -11.99
N ASN A 86 2.66 9.41 -11.57
CA ASN A 86 1.98 9.55 -10.27
C ASN A 86 2.61 8.69 -9.16
N PHE A 87 3.89 8.32 -9.28
CA PHE A 87 4.57 7.55 -8.25
C PHE A 87 4.57 8.25 -6.88
N SER A 88 4.65 9.58 -6.86
CA SER A 88 4.51 10.36 -5.62
C SER A 88 3.14 10.24 -4.96
N LEU A 89 2.06 10.24 -5.75
CA LEU A 89 0.70 10.04 -5.24
C LEU A 89 0.54 8.63 -4.67
N TYR A 90 1.10 7.62 -5.34
CA TYR A 90 1.16 6.26 -4.84
C TYR A 90 1.86 6.18 -3.47
N LEU A 91 3.06 6.76 -3.32
CA LEU A 91 3.79 6.76 -2.05
C LEU A 91 3.04 7.50 -0.93
N ASN A 92 2.43 8.65 -1.26
CA ASN A 92 1.58 9.40 -0.33
C ASN A 92 0.36 8.59 0.14
N CYS A 93 -0.22 7.79 -0.74
CA CYS A 93 -1.28 6.87 -0.37
C CYS A 93 -0.77 5.77 0.57
N VAL A 94 0.37 5.15 0.28
CA VAL A 94 0.91 4.07 1.12
C VAL A 94 1.29 4.58 2.52
N ILE A 95 1.85 5.80 2.63
CA ILE A 95 2.25 6.34 3.94
C ILE A 95 1.05 6.61 4.84
N SER A 96 -0.11 7.01 4.29
CA SER A 96 -1.33 7.27 5.06
C SER A 96 -1.85 6.00 5.75
N PHE A 97 -1.66 4.84 5.14
CA PHE A 97 -2.03 3.55 5.71
C PHE A 97 -0.99 2.95 6.68
N THR A 98 0.23 3.50 6.74
CA THR A 98 1.32 2.95 7.57
C THR A 98 1.05 3.08 9.07
N ARG A 99 0.22 4.05 9.49
CA ARG A 99 -0.26 4.22 10.89
C ARG A 99 -1.73 3.90 11.05
N HIS A 100 -2.30 3.17 10.10
CA HIS A 100 -3.73 2.94 10.15
C HIS A 100 -4.10 2.06 11.37
N PRO A 101 -5.15 2.40 12.15
CA PRO A 101 -5.57 1.65 13.34
C PRO A 101 -5.86 0.17 13.06
N SER A 102 -6.32 -0.15 11.84
CA SER A 102 -6.40 -1.54 11.39
C SER A 102 -5.00 -2.13 11.17
N ALA A 103 -4.64 -3.08 12.02
CA ALA A 103 -3.40 -3.86 11.90
C ALA A 103 -3.25 -4.51 10.51
N VAL A 104 -4.35 -4.94 9.88
CA VAL A 104 -4.32 -5.54 8.53
C VAL A 104 -3.90 -4.52 7.48
N LEU A 105 -4.52 -3.33 7.46
CA LEU A 105 -4.19 -2.29 6.49
C LEU A 105 -2.75 -1.78 6.69
N SER A 106 -2.36 -1.56 7.95
CA SER A 106 -0.98 -1.20 8.30
C SER A 106 0.02 -2.26 7.86
N GLN A 107 -0.27 -3.56 8.06
CA GLN A 107 0.62 -4.64 7.64
C GLN A 107 0.78 -4.70 6.12
N ILE A 108 -0.29 -4.49 5.35
CA ILE A 108 -0.19 -4.46 3.89
C ILE A 108 0.65 -3.26 3.45
N ALA A 109 0.45 -2.07 4.04
CA ALA A 109 1.29 -0.90 3.76
C ALA A 109 2.78 -1.14 4.07
N GLN A 110 3.09 -1.81 5.18
CA GLN A 110 4.46 -2.22 5.50
C GLN A 110 5.04 -3.18 4.46
N ASN A 111 4.25 -4.14 3.97
CA ASN A 111 4.70 -5.06 2.92
C ASN A 111 5.00 -4.32 1.61
N ILE A 112 4.25 -3.26 1.29
CA ILE A 112 4.54 -2.38 0.15
C ILE A 112 5.88 -1.69 0.33
N TRP A 113 6.12 -1.06 1.49
CA TRP A 113 7.41 -0.43 1.79
C TRP A 113 8.57 -1.42 1.72
N MET A 114 8.40 -2.64 2.26
CA MET A 114 9.41 -3.68 2.18
C MET A 114 9.70 -4.12 0.75
N ASN A 115 8.70 -4.11 -0.14
CA ASN A 115 8.91 -4.40 -1.57
C ASN A 115 9.75 -3.29 -2.23
N ILE A 116 9.39 -2.03 -2.01
CA ILE A 116 10.08 -0.85 -2.56
C ILE A 116 11.52 -0.77 -2.04
N LEU A 117 11.73 -0.88 -0.72
CA LEU A 117 13.05 -0.72 -0.09
C LEU A 117 14.00 -1.88 -0.36
N ARG A 118 13.50 -3.04 -0.80
CA ARG A 118 14.35 -4.17 -1.25
C ARG A 118 14.79 -4.03 -2.71
N SER A 119 14.11 -3.20 -3.50
CA SER A 119 14.50 -2.97 -4.89
C SER A 119 15.78 -2.14 -4.95
N PRO A 120 16.82 -2.58 -5.69
CA PRO A 120 18.09 -1.85 -5.77
C PRO A 120 17.95 -0.49 -6.45
N ILE A 121 16.93 -0.31 -7.31
CA ILE A 121 16.69 0.95 -8.02
C ILE A 121 15.76 1.86 -7.21
N LEU A 122 14.62 1.34 -6.74
CA LEU A 122 13.67 2.17 -5.99
C LEU A 122 14.19 2.57 -4.62
N SER A 123 15.01 1.74 -3.98
CA SER A 123 15.53 2.08 -2.65
C SER A 123 16.45 3.29 -2.68
N VAL A 124 17.12 3.59 -3.79
CA VAL A 124 18.00 4.77 -3.93
C VAL A 124 17.32 5.96 -4.60
N ASP A 125 16.07 5.80 -5.02
CA ASP A 125 15.29 6.87 -5.63
C ASP A 125 15.12 8.03 -4.64
N PRO A 126 15.40 9.29 -5.04
CA PRO A 126 15.35 10.45 -4.14
C PRO A 126 13.96 10.67 -3.51
N LEU A 127 12.89 10.38 -4.27
CA LEU A 127 11.54 10.51 -3.76
C LEU A 127 11.27 9.44 -2.71
N VAL A 128 11.64 8.18 -2.94
CA VAL A 128 11.52 7.11 -1.92
C VAL A 128 12.32 7.46 -0.67
N GLN A 129 13.55 7.93 -0.83
CA GLN A 129 14.43 8.34 0.28
C GLN A 129 13.79 9.43 1.16
N SER A 130 13.00 10.34 0.57
CA SER A 130 12.31 11.37 1.35
C SER A 130 11.26 10.82 2.33
N PHE A 131 10.69 9.63 2.07
CA PHE A 131 9.73 8.98 2.97
C PHE A 131 10.38 8.12 4.06
N VAL A 132 11.63 7.71 3.90
CA VAL A 132 12.33 6.79 4.83
C VAL A 132 12.24 7.24 6.29
N PRO A 133 12.53 8.51 6.66
CA PRO A 133 12.41 8.97 8.05
C PRO A 133 10.99 8.81 8.61
N VAL A 134 9.98 9.07 7.78
CA VAL A 134 8.57 8.99 8.17
C VAL A 134 8.16 7.53 8.37
N ILE A 135 8.58 6.63 7.48
CA ILE A 135 8.31 5.19 7.58
C ILE A 135 8.91 4.63 8.88
N PHE A 136 10.17 4.96 9.19
CA PHE A 136 10.83 4.51 10.42
C PHE A 136 10.13 5.03 11.67
N LYS A 137 9.78 6.32 11.70
CA LYS A 137 9.03 6.91 12.81
C LYS A 137 7.72 6.15 13.04
N HIS A 138 6.95 5.93 11.98
CA HIS A 138 5.66 5.22 12.05
C HIS A 138 5.82 3.75 12.47
N GLY A 139 6.86 3.07 11.99
CA GLY A 139 7.18 1.69 12.36
C GLY A 139 7.50 1.54 13.85
N ILE A 140 8.29 2.45 14.42
CA ILE A 140 8.64 2.44 15.85
C ILE A 140 7.39 2.66 16.72
N GLU A 141 6.55 3.62 16.35
CA GLU A 141 5.31 3.91 17.07
C GLU A 141 4.36 2.68 17.06
N ASN A 142 4.23 1.99 15.92
CA ASN A 142 3.43 0.77 15.80
C ASN A 142 3.96 -0.37 16.68
N LEU A 143 5.28 -0.51 16.84
CA LEU A 143 5.86 -1.52 17.73
C LEU A 143 5.54 -1.21 19.20
N SER A 144 5.55 0.07 19.58
CA SER A 144 5.22 0.48 20.95
C SER A 144 3.74 0.26 21.31
N SER A 145 2.82 0.45 20.35
CA SER A 145 1.38 0.23 20.57
C SER A 145 1.01 -1.26 20.65
N VAL A 146 1.66 -2.12 19.84
CA VAL A 146 1.47 -3.58 19.91
C VAL A 146 1.90 -4.13 21.27
N ASP A 147 3.01 -3.64 21.83
CA ASP A 147 3.49 -4.06 23.14
C ASP A 147 2.50 -3.70 24.28
N ILE A 148 1.80 -2.56 24.16
CA ILE A 148 0.75 -2.15 25.09
C ILE A 148 -0.49 -3.05 24.98
N HIS A 149 -0.95 -3.35 23.76
CA HIS A 149 -2.08 -4.26 23.55
C HIS A 149 -1.80 -5.67 24.04
N HIS A 150 -0.59 -6.20 23.81
CA HIS A 150 -0.18 -7.50 24.32
C HIS A 150 -0.18 -7.52 25.85
N LYS A 151 0.37 -6.48 26.49
CA LYS A 151 0.33 -6.33 27.95
C LYS A 151 -1.12 -6.29 28.48
N MET A 152 -2.01 -5.51 27.88
CA MET A 152 -3.42 -5.44 28.30
C MET A 152 -4.14 -6.79 28.20
N ILE A 153 -3.91 -7.57 27.14
CA ILE A 153 -4.50 -8.92 27.00
C ILE A 153 -3.98 -9.85 28.09
N VAL A 154 -2.67 -9.83 28.37
CA VAL A 154 -2.07 -10.64 29.45
C VAL A 154 -2.62 -10.23 30.82
N TYR A 155 -2.77 -8.94 31.10
CA TYR A 155 -3.38 -8.45 32.33
C TYR A 155 -4.84 -8.90 32.47
N HIS A 156 -5.64 -8.84 31.40
CA HIS A 156 -7.04 -9.28 31.45
C HIS A 156 -7.19 -10.79 31.68
N VAL A 157 -6.32 -11.60 31.05
CA VAL A 157 -6.32 -13.07 31.21
C VAL A 157 -5.88 -13.47 32.63
N ASN A 158 -4.97 -12.71 33.25
CA ASN A 158 -4.52 -12.97 34.62
C ASN A 158 -5.50 -12.46 35.69
N PHE A 159 -6.37 -11.50 35.38
CA PHE A 159 -7.39 -10.99 36.30
C PHE A 159 -8.66 -11.86 36.35
N LEU A 160 -8.84 -12.76 35.38
CA LEU A 160 -9.96 -13.70 35.27
C LEU A 160 -9.63 -15.11 35.81
N LYS A 161 -8.50 -15.27 36.49
CA LYS A 161 -8.11 -16.47 37.25
C LYS A 161 -8.03 -16.15 38.73
#